data_AF-X1LA70-F1
#
_entry.id   AF-X1LA70-F1
#
_cell.length_a   1.000
_cell.length_b   1.000
_cell.length_c   1.000
_cell.angle_alpha   90.00
_cell.angle_beta   90.00
_cell.angle_gamma   90.00
#
_symmetry.space_group_name_H-M   'P 1'
#
loop_
_entity.id
_entity.type
_entity.pdbx_description
1 polymer ?
#
loop_
_entity_poly.entity_id
_entity_poly.type
_entity_poly.pdbx_seq_one_letter_code
_entity_poly.pdbx_strand_id
1 'polypeptide(L)'
;MAHNHPAVEFRDELGWRTVEPIWLRAKLDASKFPKKVGVQITGELPELLVMPAFSELVGGAAVNRKMPKELIGPMFKAGAVKLEKAEAYLLDGTFLGKVRDLRK
;
A
#
# COMPACT_ATOMS: atom_id res chain seq x y z
N MET A 1 -9.44 -1.66 2.53
CA MET A 1 -9.35 -2.68 1.45
C MET A 1 -8.45 -3.82 1.92
N ALA A 2 -8.79 -5.07 1.64
CA ALA A 2 -8.04 -6.24 2.11
C ALA A 2 -7.34 -6.96 0.94
N HIS A 3 -7.07 -8.27 1.08
CA HIS A 3 -6.55 -9.19 0.07
C HIS A 3 -5.07 -9.02 -0.31
N ASN A 4 -4.55 -7.80 -0.30
CA ASN A 4 -3.18 -7.53 -0.71
C ASN A 4 -2.11 -7.88 0.32
N HIS A 5 -2.52 -7.95 1.59
CA HIS A 5 -1.63 -8.24 2.73
C HIS A 5 -0.33 -7.41 2.68
N PRO A 6 -0.42 -6.08 2.62
CA PRO A 6 0.76 -5.23 2.50
C PRO A 6 1.74 -5.48 3.65
N ALA A 7 3.01 -5.56 3.28
CA ALA A 7 4.14 -5.69 4.21
C ALA A 7 5.29 -4.80 3.75
N VAL A 8 6.27 -4.62 4.63
CA VAL A 8 7.56 -4.00 4.32
C VAL A 8 8.66 -5.03 4.55
N GLU A 9 9.65 -5.07 3.68
CA GLU A 9 10.87 -5.83 3.92
C GLU A 9 11.97 -4.94 4.44
N PHE A 10 12.58 -5.33 5.56
CA PHE A 10 13.84 -4.78 6.03
C PHE A 10 14.99 -5.70 5.68
N ARG A 11 16.11 -5.12 5.25
CA ARG A 11 17.35 -5.84 4.96
C ARG A 11 18.54 -5.13 5.56
N ASP A 12 19.32 -5.86 6.35
CA ASP A 12 20.56 -5.36 6.94
C ASP A 12 21.76 -5.53 5.99
N GLU A 13 22.93 -5.08 6.43
CA GLU A 13 24.18 -5.14 5.66
C GLU A 13 24.74 -6.56 5.52
N LEU A 14 24.41 -7.45 6.46
CA LEU A 14 24.81 -8.86 6.44
C LEU A 14 23.91 -9.69 5.53
N GLY A 15 22.82 -9.11 5.04
CA GLY A 15 21.88 -9.72 4.11
C GLY A 15 20.68 -10.40 4.77
N TRP A 16 20.52 -10.31 6.09
CA TRP A 16 19.34 -10.78 6.79
C TRP A 16 18.11 -9.99 6.37
N ARG A 17 16.99 -10.68 6.28
CA ARG A 17 15.71 -10.12 5.84
C ARG A 17 14.63 -10.43 6.86
N THR A 18 13.89 -9.40 7.28
CA THR A 18 12.60 -9.57 7.96
C THR A 18 11.50 -8.90 7.12
N VAL A 19 10.29 -9.45 7.20
CA VAL A 19 9.11 -8.93 6.51
C VAL A 19 8.03 -8.68 7.55
N GLU A 20 7.67 -7.41 7.72
CA GLU A 20 6.72 -6.99 8.73
C GLU A 20 5.39 -6.54 8.07
N PRO A 21 4.23 -6.96 8.57
CA PRO A 21 2.94 -6.46 8.10
C PRO A 21 2.81 -4.96 8.36
N ILE A 22 2.18 -4.25 7.42
CA ILE A 22 1.97 -2.80 7.52
C ILE A 22 0.53 -2.41 7.23
N TRP A 23 0.10 -1.30 7.80
CA TRP A 23 -0.97 -0.50 7.24
C TRP A 23 -0.42 0.33 6.08
N LEU A 24 -1.11 0.32 4.95
CA LEU A 24 -0.78 1.17 3.83
C LEU A 24 -1.87 2.24 3.66
N ARG A 25 -1.50 3.51 3.78
CA ARG A 25 -2.42 4.66 3.62
C ARG A 25 -2.08 5.38 2.33
N ALA A 26 -3.08 5.64 1.49
CA ALA A 26 -2.85 6.28 0.19
C ALA A 26 -3.95 7.27 -0.18
N LYS A 27 -3.55 8.38 -0.80
CA LYS A 27 -4.48 9.32 -1.43
C LYS A 27 -5.00 8.74 -2.74
N LEU A 28 -6.26 9.05 -3.04
CA LEU A 28 -6.93 8.64 -4.27
C LEU A 28 -6.84 9.74 -5.33
N ASP A 29 -6.81 9.34 -6.59
CA ASP A 29 -6.86 10.24 -7.76
C ASP A 29 -8.25 10.14 -8.42
N ALA A 30 -9.09 11.16 -8.21
CA ALA A 30 -10.46 11.17 -8.73
C ALA A 30 -10.53 11.02 -10.25
N SER A 31 -9.52 11.53 -10.96
CA SER A 31 -9.48 11.50 -12.43
C SER A 31 -9.42 10.07 -13.00
N LYS A 32 -9.05 9.10 -12.16
CA LYS A 32 -8.95 7.68 -12.52
C LYS A 32 -10.23 6.89 -12.24
N PHE A 33 -11.24 7.50 -11.60
CA PHE A 33 -12.52 6.83 -11.41
C PHE A 33 -13.35 6.80 -12.69
N PRO A 34 -14.19 5.76 -12.88
CA PRO A 34 -15.20 5.77 -13.92
C PRO A 34 -16.11 7.00 -13.77
N LYS A 35 -16.48 7.63 -14.89
CA LYS A 35 -17.32 8.86 -14.91
C LYS A 35 -18.60 8.74 -14.07
N LYS A 36 -19.23 7.55 -14.04
CA LYS A 36 -20.43 7.29 -13.24
C LYS A 36 -20.22 7.47 -11.73
N VAL A 37 -19.00 7.20 -11.24
CA VAL A 37 -18.61 7.30 -9.83
C VAL A 37 -17.96 8.66 -9.56
N GLY A 38 -17.07 9.12 -10.45
CA GLY A 38 -16.35 10.38 -10.27
C GLY A 38 -17.25 11.61 -10.19
N VAL A 39 -18.41 11.58 -10.88
CA VAL A 39 -19.42 12.66 -10.84
C VAL A 39 -20.15 12.75 -9.49
N GLN A 40 -20.10 11.70 -8.65
CA GLN A 40 -20.80 11.66 -7.36
C GLN A 40 -19.94 12.12 -6.18
N ILE A 41 -18.63 12.28 -6.36
CA ILE A 41 -17.73 12.70 -5.29
C ILE A 41 -17.71 14.23 -5.25
N THR A 42 -18.37 14.82 -4.25
CA THR A 42 -18.29 16.24 -3.93
C THR A 42 -17.33 16.44 -2.76
N GLY A 43 -16.33 17.33 -2.89
CA GLY A 43 -15.36 17.62 -1.83
C GLY A 43 -14.08 16.79 -1.88
N GLU A 44 -13.39 16.66 -0.74
CA GLU A 44 -12.13 15.92 -0.63
C GLU A 44 -12.37 14.40 -0.76
N LEU A 45 -11.47 13.73 -1.47
CA LEU A 45 -11.52 12.28 -1.60
C LEU A 45 -11.18 11.60 -0.28
N PRO A 46 -11.85 10.49 0.07
CA PRO A 46 -11.41 9.66 1.17
C PRO A 46 -10.02 9.07 0.85
N GLU A 47 -9.27 8.79 1.90
CA GLU A 47 -8.03 8.05 1.78
C GLU A 47 -8.29 6.55 1.77
N LEU A 48 -7.47 5.83 1.02
CA LEU A 48 -7.47 4.38 0.99
C LEU A 48 -6.57 3.85 2.10
N LEU A 49 -7.15 3.07 3.00
CA LEU A 49 -6.41 2.24 3.93
C LEU A 49 -6.42 0.77 3.46
N VAL A 50 -5.24 0.18 3.30
CA VAL A 50 -5.07 -1.24 2.99
C VAL A 50 -4.66 -1.97 4.26
N MET A 51 -5.46 -2.98 4.61
CA MET A 51 -5.28 -3.75 5.82
C MET A 51 -4.26 -4.87 5.60
N PRO A 52 -3.31 -5.07 6.54
CA PRO A 52 -2.36 -6.18 6.51
C PRO A 52 -3.07 -7.55 6.65
N ALA A 53 -2.31 -8.63 6.46
CA ALA A 53 -2.79 -9.94 6.86
C ALA A 53 -3.04 -9.96 8.39
N PHE A 54 -4.17 -10.53 8.80
CA PHE A 54 -4.47 -10.74 10.22
C PHE A 54 -3.71 -11.94 10.79
N SER A 55 -3.49 -12.98 9.97
CA SER A 55 -2.83 -14.21 10.39
C SER A 55 -1.33 -14.14 10.15
N GLU A 56 -0.55 -14.50 11.17
CA GLU A 56 0.91 -14.63 11.09
C GLU A 56 1.37 -15.71 10.10
N LEU A 57 0.51 -16.71 9.82
CA LEU A 57 0.82 -17.80 8.89
C LEU A 57 0.75 -17.37 7.41
N VAL A 58 0.22 -16.17 7.15
CA VAL A 58 0.04 -15.64 5.81
C VAL A 58 1.10 -14.58 5.55
N GLY A 59 2.05 -14.89 4.66
CA GLY A 59 3.07 -13.92 4.25
C GLY A 59 2.46 -12.66 3.62
N GLY A 60 3.15 -11.54 3.79
CA GLY A 60 2.76 -10.26 3.21
C GLY A 60 3.45 -9.94 1.88
N ALA A 61 2.81 -9.08 1.09
CA ALA A 61 3.40 -8.51 -0.12
C ALA A 61 4.27 -7.31 0.23
N ALA A 62 5.60 -7.49 0.15
CA ALA A 62 6.57 -6.43 0.40
C ALA A 62 6.45 -5.29 -0.63
N VAL A 63 5.85 -4.16 -0.22
CA VAL A 63 5.54 -3.03 -1.11
C VAL A 63 6.78 -2.22 -1.54
N ASN A 64 7.87 -2.36 -0.78
CA ASN A 64 9.15 -1.69 -1.02
C ASN A 64 10.14 -2.53 -1.85
N ARG A 65 9.68 -3.63 -2.46
CA ARG A 65 10.44 -4.36 -3.48
C ARG A 65 9.95 -4.00 -4.88
N LYS A 66 10.76 -4.30 -5.90
CA LYS A 66 10.30 -4.36 -7.30
C LYS A 66 9.24 -5.47 -7.41
N MET A 67 7.99 -5.16 -7.08
CA MET A 67 6.88 -6.11 -7.16
C MET A 67 6.69 -6.51 -8.63
N PRO A 68 6.64 -7.83 -8.97
CA PRO A 68 6.50 -8.28 -10.36
C PRO A 68 5.14 -7.92 -10.97
N LYS A 69 4.13 -7.70 -10.14
CA LYS A 69 2.78 -7.25 -10.49
C LYS A 69 2.30 -6.37 -9.34
N GLU A 70 1.81 -5.18 -9.65
CA GLU A 70 1.25 -4.22 -8.70
C GLU A 70 0.22 -4.87 -7.77
N LEU A 71 -0.05 -4.24 -6.63
CA LEU A 71 -1.12 -4.65 -5.72
C LEU A 71 -2.41 -4.92 -6.51
N ILE A 72 -3.11 -5.98 -6.14
CA ILE A 72 -4.31 -6.45 -6.80
C ILE A 72 -5.49 -5.60 -6.39
N GLY A 73 -6.29 -5.20 -7.38
CA GLY A 73 -7.62 -4.65 -7.17
C GLY A 73 -7.92 -3.46 -8.07
N PRO A 74 -9.20 -3.06 -8.17
CA PRO A 74 -9.66 -2.08 -9.16
C PRO A 74 -8.97 -0.72 -8.98
N MET A 75 -8.72 -0.30 -7.74
CA MET A 75 -8.08 0.98 -7.42
C MET A 75 -6.62 1.06 -7.89
N PHE A 76 -5.87 -0.02 -7.68
CA PHE A 76 -4.47 -0.12 -8.11
C PHE A 76 -4.38 -0.25 -9.63
N LYS A 77 -5.17 -1.16 -10.22
CA LYS A 77 -5.20 -1.40 -11.67
C LYS A 77 -5.67 -0.18 -12.47
N ALA A 78 -6.56 0.64 -11.91
CA ALA A 78 -7.00 1.90 -12.54
C ALA A 78 -5.95 3.02 -12.42
N GLY A 79 -4.87 2.81 -11.65
CA GLY A 79 -3.88 3.85 -11.35
C GLY A 79 -4.42 4.96 -10.44
N ALA A 80 -5.57 4.72 -9.77
CA ALA A 80 -6.17 5.66 -8.82
C ALA A 80 -5.36 5.79 -7.53
N VAL A 81 -4.41 4.87 -7.31
CA VAL A 81 -3.49 4.86 -6.18
C VAL A 81 -2.05 4.95 -6.70
N LYS A 82 -1.32 6.00 -6.31
CA LYS A 82 0.12 6.12 -6.59
C LYS A 82 0.90 5.46 -5.46
N LEU A 83 1.22 4.16 -5.60
CA LEU A 83 1.85 3.35 -4.55
C LEU A 83 3.13 4.00 -3.99
N GLU A 84 3.95 4.60 -4.84
CA GLU A 84 5.18 5.32 -4.45
C GLU A 84 4.94 6.45 -3.43
N LYS A 85 3.76 7.06 -3.47
CA LYS A 85 3.36 8.16 -2.58
C LYS A 85 2.59 7.68 -1.36
N ALA A 86 2.24 6.38 -1.30
CA ALA A 86 1.54 5.80 -0.16
C ALA A 86 2.46 5.77 1.05
N GLU A 87 1.85 5.92 2.21
CA GLU A 87 2.47 5.91 3.53
C GLU A 87 2.38 4.51 4.13
N ALA A 88 3.47 4.07 4.75
CA ALA A 88 3.56 2.78 5.44
C ALA A 88 3.65 2.99 6.95
N TYR A 89 2.83 2.25 7.69
CA TYR A 89 2.83 2.22 9.15
C TYR A 89 2.94 0.79 9.64
N LEU A 90 3.79 0.52 10.63
CA LEU A 90 3.78 -0.77 11.34
C LEU A 90 2.48 -0.95 12.13
N LEU A 91 2.23 -2.16 12.62
CA LEU A 91 1.02 -2.48 13.37
C LEU A 91 0.90 -1.69 14.68
N ASP A 92 2.02 -1.30 15.27
CA ASP A 92 2.08 -0.45 16.47
C ASP A 92 1.85 1.04 16.19
N GLY A 93 1.65 1.41 14.92
CA GLY A 93 1.44 2.79 14.48
C GLY A 93 2.73 3.54 14.11
N THR A 94 3.90 2.91 14.20
CA THR A 94 5.17 3.54 13.79
C THR A 94 5.14 3.92 12.32
N PHE A 95 5.35 5.21 12.03
CA PHE A 95 5.41 5.73 10.67
C PHE A 95 6.78 5.46 10.05
N LEU A 96 6.81 4.69 8.95
CA LEU A 96 8.04 4.32 8.25
C LEU A 96 8.41 5.31 7.13
N GLY A 97 7.48 6.12 6.66
CA GLY A 97 7.68 7.01 5.51
C GLY A 97 6.83 6.61 4.30
N LYS A 98 7.16 7.17 3.13
CA LYS A 98 6.51 6.80 1.87
C LYS A 98 7.16 5.57 1.27
N VAL A 99 6.39 4.76 0.56
CA VAL A 99 6.89 3.52 -0.06
C VAL A 99 8.12 3.77 -0.94
N ARG A 100 8.16 4.86 -1.71
CA ARG A 100 9.33 5.18 -2.55
C ARG A 100 10.61 5.38 -1.76
N ASP A 101 10.50 5.88 -0.53
CA ASP A 101 11.63 6.20 0.35
C ASP A 101 12.12 4.94 1.09
N LEU A 102 11.31 3.87 1.08
CA LEU A 102 11.61 2.55 1.68
C LEU A 102 12.25 1.56 0.70
N ARG A 103 12.33 1.92 -0.59
CA ARG A 103 12.94 1.09 -1.62
C ARG A 103 14.45 1.19 -1.55
N LYS A 104 15.14 0.05 -1.56
CA LYS A 104 16.58 -0.08 -1.81
C LYS A 104 16.82 -0.49 -3.26
#